data_AF-A0A8B9FT99-F1
#
_entry.id   AF-A0A8B9FT99-F1
#
_cell.length_a   1.000
_cell.length_b   1.000
_cell.length_c   1.000
_cell.angle_alpha   90.00
_cell.angle_beta   90.00
_cell.angle_gamma   90.00
#
_symmetry.space_group_name_H-M   'P 1'
#
loop_
_entity.id
_entity.type
_entity.pdbx_description
1 polymer ?
#
loop_
_entity_poly.entity_id
_entity_poly.type
_entity_poly.pdbx_seq_one_letter_code
_entity_poly.pdbx_strand_id
1 'polypeptide(L)'
;FFQSVKILQSDLKKTCLGTKDLLDMIMYHPFQPADTKEKNLALIIERAATRYFPVYEKALKDHGQDYLVGNKLSWADIYLLQAILTVEECKPDILSAFPLLQAFKGRTSNIPTIKKFLQPGSQRKPPEDEKDIAKVLEIYGI
;
A
#
# COMPACT_ATOMS: atom_id res chain seq x y z
N PHE A 1 -4.50 -8.53 29.32
CA PHE A 1 -3.87 -7.22 29.02
C PHE A 1 -2.51 -7.38 28.33
N PHE A 2 -1.52 -8.03 28.93
CA PHE A 2 -0.18 -8.22 28.32
C PHE A 2 -0.14 -9.14 27.08
N GLN A 3 -0.99 -10.16 27.00
CA GLN A 3 -1.08 -11.05 25.83
C GLN A 3 -1.57 -10.29 24.59
N SER A 4 -2.59 -9.44 24.75
CA SER A 4 -3.20 -8.65 23.69
C SER A 4 -2.24 -7.59 23.11
N VAL A 5 -1.39 -6.98 23.94
CA VAL A 5 -0.38 -5.99 23.51
C VAL A 5 0.75 -6.65 22.71
N LYS A 6 1.18 -7.85 23.07
CA LYS A 6 2.20 -8.60 22.31
C LYS A 6 1.69 -9.07 20.95
N ILE A 7 0.44 -9.52 20.89
CA ILE A 7 -0.23 -9.93 19.63
C ILE A 7 -0.32 -8.71 18.70
N LEU A 8 -0.87 -7.59 19.19
CA LEU A 8 -0.98 -6.33 18.45
C LEU A 8 0.39 -5.81 17.96
N GLN A 9 1.45 -5.89 18.76
CA GLN A 9 2.79 -5.47 18.33
C GLN A 9 3.41 -6.42 17.29
N SER A 10 3.15 -7.72 17.38
CA SER A 10 3.66 -8.72 16.43
C SER A 10 2.93 -8.65 15.09
N ASP A 11 1.61 -8.43 15.13
CA ASP A 11 0.77 -8.27 13.95
C ASP A 11 1.06 -6.92 13.29
N LEU A 12 1.20 -5.84 14.07
CA LEU A 12 1.58 -4.52 13.55
C LEU A 12 2.98 -4.53 12.89
N LYS A 13 3.98 -5.20 13.50
CA LYS A 13 5.31 -5.32 12.89
C LYS A 13 5.29 -6.12 11.58
N LYS A 14 4.57 -7.25 11.53
CA LYS A 14 4.43 -8.05 10.31
C LYS A 14 3.67 -7.30 9.22
N THR A 15 2.64 -6.57 9.63
CA THR A 15 1.77 -5.77 8.77
C THR A 15 2.56 -4.61 8.15
N CYS A 16 3.24 -3.79 8.96
CA CYS A 16 4.02 -2.67 8.44
C CYS A 16 5.24 -3.12 7.62
N LEU A 17 5.91 -4.22 7.99
CA LEU A 17 7.03 -4.75 7.22
C LEU A 17 6.57 -5.37 5.88
N GLY A 18 5.43 -6.06 5.87
CA GLY A 18 4.84 -6.61 4.65
C GLY A 18 4.38 -5.52 3.68
N THR A 19 3.73 -4.46 4.19
CA THR A 19 3.38 -3.29 3.36
C THR A 19 4.63 -2.63 2.80
N LYS A 20 5.68 -2.51 3.61
CA LYS A 20 6.96 -1.94 3.18
C LYS A 20 7.61 -2.74 2.05
N ASP A 21 7.65 -4.08 2.16
CA ASP A 21 8.19 -4.95 1.10
C ASP A 21 7.45 -4.75 -0.24
N LEU A 22 6.11 -4.67 -0.21
CA LEU A 22 5.30 -4.38 -1.40
C LEU A 22 5.56 -2.98 -1.97
N LEU A 23 5.58 -1.95 -1.11
CA LEU A 23 5.84 -0.57 -1.52
C LEU A 23 7.25 -0.38 -2.07
N ASP A 24 8.25 -1.03 -1.47
CA ASP A 24 9.63 -0.99 -1.94
C ASP A 24 9.71 -1.64 -3.35
N MET A 25 9.05 -2.78 -3.60
CA MET A 25 9.01 -3.38 -4.95
C MET A 25 8.44 -2.43 -6.00
N ILE A 26 7.37 -1.69 -5.69
CA ILE A 26 6.77 -0.72 -6.60
C ILE A 26 7.69 0.50 -6.78
N MET A 27 8.30 0.99 -5.71
CA MET A 27 9.24 2.13 -5.77
C MET A 27 10.46 1.83 -6.64
N TYR A 28 10.97 0.59 -6.61
CA TYR A 28 12.13 0.19 -7.40
C TYR A 28 11.78 -0.25 -8.83
N HIS A 29 10.50 -0.48 -9.13
CA HIS A 29 10.03 -0.93 -10.45
C HIS A 29 10.43 0.01 -11.61
N PRO A 30 10.30 1.35 -11.50
CA PRO A 30 10.65 2.26 -12.58
C PRO A 30 12.13 2.21 -13.01
N PHE A 31 13.01 1.81 -12.09
CA PHE A 31 14.47 1.70 -12.28
C PHE A 31 14.92 0.35 -12.84
N GLN A 32 13.99 -0.58 -13.07
CA GLN A 32 14.34 -1.88 -13.63
C GLN A 32 14.70 -1.78 -15.12
N PRO A 33 15.59 -2.65 -15.63
CA PRO A 33 15.82 -2.79 -17.06
C PRO A 33 14.53 -3.02 -17.85
N ALA A 34 14.41 -2.41 -19.04
CA ALA A 34 13.18 -2.41 -19.82
C ALA A 34 12.65 -3.82 -20.13
N ASP A 35 13.54 -4.79 -20.36
CA ASP A 35 13.24 -6.21 -20.62
C ASP A 35 12.69 -6.97 -19.39
N THR A 36 12.83 -6.41 -18.19
CA THR A 36 12.36 -7.01 -16.93
C THR A 36 11.17 -6.29 -16.32
N LYS A 37 10.84 -5.07 -16.77
CA LYS A 37 9.76 -4.24 -16.22
C LYS A 37 8.42 -4.99 -16.18
N GLU A 38 7.97 -5.51 -17.31
CA GLU A 38 6.66 -6.18 -17.39
C GLU A 38 6.57 -7.39 -16.44
N LYS A 39 7.62 -8.21 -16.38
CA LYS A 39 7.69 -9.38 -15.48
C LYS A 39 7.67 -8.96 -14.01
N ASN A 40 8.39 -7.89 -13.66
CA ASN A 40 8.40 -7.37 -12.29
C ASN A 40 7.03 -6.80 -11.92
N LEU A 41 6.39 -6.03 -12.81
CA LEU A 41 5.04 -5.52 -12.60
C LEU A 41 4.03 -6.66 -12.36
N ALA A 42 4.08 -7.71 -13.18
CA ALA A 42 3.25 -8.90 -13.00
C ALA A 42 3.48 -9.56 -11.63
N LEU A 43 4.73 -9.70 -11.20
CA LEU A 43 5.09 -10.26 -9.88
C LEU A 43 4.59 -9.39 -8.72
N ILE A 44 4.66 -8.07 -8.85
CA ILE A 44 4.13 -7.12 -7.85
C ILE A 44 2.62 -7.30 -7.70
N ILE A 45 1.90 -7.32 -8.82
CA ILE A 45 0.45 -7.49 -8.85
C ILE A 45 0.06 -8.85 -8.25
N GLU A 46 0.77 -9.92 -8.64
CA GLU A 46 0.57 -11.25 -8.10
C GLU A 46 0.76 -11.27 -6.58
N ARG A 47 1.88 -10.72 -6.08
CA ARG A 47 2.17 -10.68 -4.64
C ARG A 47 1.16 -9.82 -3.87
N ALA A 48 0.72 -8.70 -4.42
CA ALA A 48 -0.34 -7.88 -3.84
C ALA A 48 -1.62 -8.72 -3.65
N ALA A 49 -2.05 -9.42 -4.69
CA ALA A 49 -3.28 -10.21 -4.69
C ALA A 49 -3.19 -11.51 -3.86
N THR A 50 -2.02 -12.16 -3.80
CA THR A 50 -1.90 -13.50 -3.21
C THR A 50 -1.28 -13.52 -1.82
N ARG A 51 -0.38 -12.58 -1.52
CA ARG A 51 0.41 -12.57 -0.28
C ARG A 51 -0.04 -11.49 0.70
N TYR A 52 -0.32 -10.28 0.22
CA TYR A 52 -0.54 -9.14 1.09
C TYR A 52 -2.02 -8.87 1.35
N PHE A 53 -2.80 -8.51 0.33
CA PHE A 53 -4.20 -8.13 0.50
C PHE A 53 -5.07 -9.19 1.20
N PRO A 54 -4.89 -10.51 0.97
CA PRO A 54 -5.62 -11.52 1.72
C PRO A 54 -5.41 -11.46 3.23
N VAL A 55 -4.22 -11.05 3.70
CA VAL A 55 -3.91 -10.92 5.13
C VAL A 55 -4.73 -9.81 5.77
N TYR A 56 -4.83 -8.66 5.10
CA TYR A 56 -5.61 -7.51 5.60
C TYR A 56 -7.11 -7.74 5.49
N GLU A 57 -7.58 -8.30 4.37
CA GLU A 57 -8.98 -8.67 4.18
C GLU A 57 -9.42 -9.63 5.29
N LYS A 58 -8.59 -10.64 5.59
CA LYS A 58 -8.84 -11.58 6.69
C LYS A 58 -8.81 -10.88 8.04
N ALA A 59 -7.84 -10.01 8.31
CA ALA A 59 -7.78 -9.28 9.59
C ALA A 59 -9.05 -8.45 9.83
N LEU A 60 -9.45 -7.64 8.83
CA LEU A 60 -10.69 -6.85 8.88
C LEU A 60 -11.93 -7.72 9.10
N LYS A 61 -11.98 -8.89 8.44
CA LYS A 61 -13.06 -9.85 8.61
C LYS A 61 -13.11 -10.47 10.00
N ASP A 62 -11.95 -10.88 10.53
CA ASP A 62 -11.84 -11.61 11.79
C ASP A 62 -12.29 -10.75 12.98
N HIS A 63 -11.89 -9.48 13.01
CA HIS A 63 -12.28 -8.58 14.11
C HIS A 63 -13.55 -7.77 13.80
N GLY A 64 -13.97 -7.65 12.54
CA GLY A 64 -15.20 -6.96 12.13
C GLY A 64 -15.22 -5.46 12.48
N GLN A 65 -14.06 -4.81 12.46
CA GLN A 65 -13.89 -3.41 12.85
C GLN A 65 -13.49 -2.56 11.64
N ASP A 66 -13.57 -1.24 11.78
CA ASP A 66 -13.30 -0.33 10.67
C ASP A 66 -11.81 -0.09 10.42
N TYR A 67 -10.98 -0.25 11.46
CA TYR A 67 -9.54 -0.01 11.44
C TYR A 67 -8.76 -1.24 11.90
N LEU A 68 -7.50 -1.33 11.46
CA LEU A 68 -6.64 -2.49 11.68
C LEU A 68 -6.22 -2.69 13.15
N VAL A 69 -6.19 -1.61 13.95
CA VAL A 69 -5.64 -1.65 15.31
C VAL A 69 -6.60 -0.95 16.28
N GLY A 70 -7.20 -1.71 17.20
CA GLY A 70 -7.97 -1.18 18.32
C GLY A 70 -9.15 -0.29 17.92
N ASN A 71 -9.71 -0.53 16.72
CA ASN A 71 -10.78 0.26 16.10
C ASN A 71 -10.53 1.78 16.08
N LYS A 72 -9.27 2.20 15.90
CA LYS A 72 -8.90 3.61 15.75
C LYS A 72 -7.91 3.77 14.61
N LEU A 73 -7.97 4.92 13.93
CA LEU A 73 -7.00 5.27 12.91
C LEU A 73 -5.59 5.19 13.49
N SER A 74 -4.74 4.42 12.83
CA SER A 74 -3.36 4.18 13.21
C SER A 74 -2.45 4.30 11.99
N TRP A 75 -1.14 4.28 12.23
CA TRP A 75 -0.16 4.24 11.14
C TRP A 75 -0.36 3.04 10.21
N ALA A 76 -0.83 1.89 10.73
CA ALA A 76 -1.09 0.72 9.90
C ALA A 76 -2.11 1.03 8.80
N ASP A 77 -3.16 1.78 9.13
CA ASP A 77 -4.22 2.15 8.20
C ASP A 77 -3.71 3.11 7.12
N ILE A 78 -2.83 4.05 7.50
CA ILE A 78 -2.20 4.98 6.57
C ILE A 78 -1.27 4.25 5.60
N TYR A 79 -0.44 3.34 6.09
CA TYR A 79 0.45 2.52 5.26
C TYR A 79 -0.35 1.61 4.31
N LEU A 80 -1.39 0.94 4.80
CA LEU A 80 -2.25 0.11 3.95
C LEU A 80 -2.94 0.95 2.88
N LEU A 81 -3.48 2.12 3.24
CA LEU A 81 -4.11 3.02 2.26
C LEU A 81 -3.10 3.45 1.19
N GLN A 82 -1.88 3.80 1.57
CA GLN A 82 -0.82 4.14 0.62
C GLN A 82 -0.58 2.97 -0.35
N ALA A 83 -0.37 1.76 0.16
CA ALA A 83 -0.14 0.59 -0.67
C ALA A 83 -1.30 0.27 -1.62
N ILE A 84 -2.54 0.39 -1.14
CA ILE A 84 -3.72 0.20 -1.98
C ILE A 84 -3.71 1.20 -3.15
N LEU A 85 -3.55 2.48 -2.86
CA LEU A 85 -3.58 3.53 -3.89
C LEU A 85 -2.43 3.34 -4.90
N THR A 86 -1.25 2.96 -4.44
CA THR A 86 -0.09 2.72 -5.30
C THR A 86 -0.28 1.49 -6.18
N VAL A 87 -0.83 0.38 -5.66
CA VAL A 87 -1.09 -0.81 -6.51
C VAL A 87 -2.22 -0.56 -7.50
N GLU A 88 -3.23 0.23 -7.15
CA GLU A 88 -4.31 0.61 -8.08
C GLU A 88 -3.82 1.50 -9.23
N GLU A 89 -2.76 2.30 -9.03
CA GLU A 89 -2.08 3.01 -10.12
C GLU A 89 -1.47 2.03 -11.16
N CYS A 90 -1.10 0.81 -10.73
CA CYS A 90 -0.63 -0.26 -11.60
C CYS A 90 -1.74 -1.15 -12.18
N LYS A 91 -2.75 -1.49 -11.36
CA LYS A 91 -3.87 -2.39 -11.70
C LYS A 91 -5.16 -1.90 -11.04
N PRO A 92 -5.99 -1.09 -11.72
CA PRO A 92 -7.10 -0.35 -11.10
C PRO A 92 -8.20 -1.21 -10.44
N ASP A 93 -8.39 -2.44 -10.91
CA ASP A 93 -9.42 -3.39 -10.48
C ASP A 93 -8.89 -4.42 -9.46
N ILE A 94 -7.67 -4.26 -8.95
CA ILE A 94 -7.01 -5.23 -8.05
C ILE A 94 -7.82 -5.53 -6.78
N LEU A 95 -8.63 -4.57 -6.31
CA LEU A 95 -9.47 -4.74 -5.11
C LEU A 95 -10.80 -5.45 -5.37
N SER A 96 -11.12 -5.82 -6.61
CA SER A 96 -12.43 -6.41 -6.94
C SER A 96 -12.72 -7.72 -6.20
N ALA A 97 -11.66 -8.43 -5.78
CA ALA A 97 -11.75 -9.64 -4.96
C ALA A 97 -11.76 -9.38 -3.44
N PHE A 98 -11.65 -8.12 -3.00
CA PHE A 98 -11.40 -7.72 -1.61
C PHE A 98 -12.40 -6.64 -1.15
N PRO A 99 -13.68 -7.01 -0.93
CA PRO A 99 -14.73 -6.05 -0.61
C PRO A 99 -14.49 -5.28 0.71
N LEU A 100 -13.85 -5.88 1.72
CA LEU A 100 -13.54 -5.16 2.96
C LEU A 100 -12.42 -4.15 2.75
N LEU A 101 -11.42 -4.46 1.92
CA LEU A 101 -10.40 -3.48 1.51
C LEU A 101 -10.98 -2.34 0.67
N GLN A 102 -11.97 -2.59 -0.19
CA GLN A 102 -12.69 -1.53 -0.90
C GLN A 102 -13.41 -0.59 0.09
N ALA A 103 -14.14 -1.17 1.06
CA ALA A 103 -14.82 -0.41 2.10
C ALA A 103 -13.82 0.38 2.98
N PHE A 104 -12.72 -0.26 3.36
CA PHE A 104 -11.61 0.36 4.09
C PHE A 104 -11.04 1.55 3.33
N LYS A 105 -10.66 1.39 2.06
CA LYS A 105 -10.17 2.49 1.19
C LYS A 105 -11.18 3.64 1.18
N GLY A 106 -12.46 3.33 0.99
CA GLY A 106 -13.54 4.32 0.96
C GLY A 106 -13.65 5.11 2.26
N ARG A 107 -13.65 4.45 3.42
CA ARG A 107 -13.69 5.11 4.73
C ARG A 107 -12.44 5.94 4.98
N THR A 108 -11.26 5.35 4.82
CA THR A 108 -9.99 5.99 5.17
C THR A 108 -9.69 7.19 4.27
N SER A 109 -9.99 7.09 2.97
CA SER A 109 -9.83 8.19 2.01
C SER A 109 -10.77 9.38 2.29
N ASN A 110 -11.87 9.16 3.00
CA ASN A 110 -12.84 10.20 3.35
C ASN A 110 -12.53 10.94 4.65
N ILE A 111 -11.50 10.54 5.41
CA ILE A 111 -11.05 11.30 6.58
C ILE A 111 -10.63 12.71 6.11
N PRO A 112 -11.10 13.81 6.72
CA PRO A 112 -10.95 15.17 6.17
C PRO A 112 -9.50 15.56 5.80
N THR A 113 -8.53 15.21 6.65
CA THR A 113 -7.11 15.49 6.42
C THR A 113 -6.53 14.67 5.27
N ILE A 114 -6.88 13.38 5.20
CA ILE A 114 -6.47 12.47 4.12
C ILE A 114 -7.13 12.89 2.81
N LYS A 115 -8.43 13.14 2.81
CA LYS A 115 -9.20 13.61 1.65
C LYS A 115 -8.59 14.89 1.08
N LYS A 116 -8.27 15.87 1.94
CA LYS A 116 -7.56 17.10 1.53
C LYS A 116 -6.19 16.80 0.94
N PHE A 117 -5.45 15.84 1.48
CA PHE A 117 -4.17 15.41 0.94
C PHE A 117 -4.30 14.68 -0.41
N LEU A 118 -5.40 13.99 -0.67
CA LEU A 118 -5.65 13.29 -1.94
C LEU A 118 -6.17 14.21 -3.06
N GLN A 119 -6.54 15.46 -2.74
CA GLN A 119 -7.00 16.42 -3.75
C GLN A 119 -5.84 16.97 -4.60
N PRO A 120 -6.12 17.38 -5.85
CA PRO A 120 -5.15 18.10 -6.68
C PRO A 120 -4.59 19.34 -5.97
N GLY A 121 -3.30 19.62 -6.16
CA GLY A 121 -2.62 20.76 -5.54
C GLY A 121 -2.12 20.50 -4.10
N SER A 122 -2.29 19.29 -3.57
CA SER A 122 -1.62 18.87 -2.35
C SER A 122 -0.12 18.59 -2.59
N GLN A 123 0.61 18.29 -1.51
CA GLN A 123 2.01 17.85 -1.59
C GLN A 123 2.16 16.37 -2.03
N ARG A 124 1.06 15.66 -2.35
CA ARG A 124 1.14 14.31 -2.90
C ARG A 124 1.86 14.37 -4.24
N LYS A 125 2.93 13.59 -4.36
CA LYS A 125 3.69 13.48 -5.60
C LYS A 125 2.94 12.56 -6.58
N PRO A 126 2.98 12.88 -7.89
CA PRO A 126 2.54 11.93 -8.92
C PRO A 126 3.51 10.74 -9.00
N PRO A 127 3.12 9.66 -9.69
CA PRO A 127 4.05 8.62 -10.11
C PRO A 127 5.25 9.19 -10.87
N GLU A 128 6.42 8.58 -10.72
CA GLU A 128 7.65 9.05 -11.37
C GLU A 128 7.53 9.01 -12.89
N ASP A 129 7.80 10.14 -13.54
CA ASP A 129 7.88 10.20 -15.00
C ASP A 129 9.30 9.83 -15.50
N GLU A 130 9.44 9.59 -16.80
CA GLU A 130 10.72 9.19 -17.40
C GLU A 130 11.83 10.22 -17.17
N LYS A 131 11.49 11.51 -17.04
CA LYS A 131 12.47 12.59 -16.82
C LYS A 131 12.99 12.57 -15.39
N ASP A 132 12.09 12.36 -14.43
CA ASP A 132 12.45 12.21 -13.02
C ASP A 132 13.31 10.96 -12.81
N ILE A 133 12.99 9.85 -13.46
CA ILE A 133 13.79 8.62 -13.42
C ILE A 133 15.19 8.86 -13.99
N ALA A 134 15.30 9.48 -15.17
CA ALA A 134 16.59 9.78 -15.80
C ALA A 134 17.46 10.68 -14.92
N LYS A 135 16.87 11.70 -14.29
CA LYS A 135 17.58 12.59 -13.36
C LYS A 135 18.07 11.85 -12.11
N VAL A 136 17.27 10.93 -11.58
CA VAL A 136 17.69 10.09 -10.44
C VAL A 136 18.87 9.21 -10.85
N LEU A 137 18.79 8.54 -12.00
CA LEU A 137 19.88 7.70 -12.51
C LEU A 137 21.18 8.50 -12.68
N GLU A 138 21.10 9.71 -13.24
CA GLU A 138 22.23 10.64 -13.38
C GLU A 138 22.84 11.03 -12.02
N ILE A 139 22.01 11.41 -11.04
CA ILE A 139 22.46 11.83 -9.70
C ILE A 139 23.18 10.68 -8.98
N TYR A 140 22.68 9.46 -9.11
CA TYR A 140 23.23 8.29 -8.42
C TYR A 140 24.30 7.54 -9.24
N GLY A 141 24.58 7.97 -10.47
CA GLY A 141 25.63 7.41 -11.33
C GLY A 141 25.36 5.95 -11.75
N ILE A 142 24.09 5.59 -11.94
CA ILE A 142 23.61 4.25 -12.33
C ILE A 142 23.00 4.26 -13.73
#